data_AF-L0D697-F1
#
_entry.id   AF-L0D697-F1
#
_cell.length_a   1.000
_cell.length_b   1.000
_cell.length_c   1.000
_cell.angle_alpha   90.00
_cell.angle_beta   90.00
_cell.angle_gamma   90.00
#
_symmetry.space_group_name_H-M   'P 1'
#
loop_
_entity.id
_entity.type
_entity.pdbx_description
1 polymer ?
#
loop_
_entity_poly.entity_id
_entity_poly.type
_entity_poly.pdbx_seq_one_letter_code
_entity_poly.pdbx_strand_id
1 'polypeptide(L)'
;MTINKFIERIESSKINNLAYKVDGKEGLVSVWKYDGSYFVTWEECPAGEQYDESTYTRDERHRLGSIEQLMAFLADQGLRPEAFQP
;
A
#
# COMPACT_ATOMS: atom_id res chain seq x y z
N MET A 1 9.17 -7.25 -6.38
CA MET A 1 10.02 -6.21 -7.02
C MET A 1 11.32 -6.02 -6.23
N THR A 2 12.37 -5.33 -6.72
CA THR A 2 13.52 -4.95 -5.86
C THR A 2 13.21 -3.64 -5.12
N ILE A 3 13.86 -3.39 -3.97
CA ILE A 3 13.69 -2.12 -3.23
C ILE A 3 13.99 -0.90 -4.12
N ASN A 4 15.09 -0.93 -4.88
CA ASN A 4 15.45 0.19 -5.75
C ASN A 4 14.37 0.48 -6.79
N LYS A 5 13.80 -0.56 -7.42
CA LYS A 5 12.73 -0.40 -8.41
C LYS A 5 11.41 0.06 -7.76
N PHE A 6 11.13 -0.37 -6.53
CA PHE A 6 9.99 0.12 -5.75
C PHE A 6 10.09 1.64 -5.54
N ILE A 7 11.24 2.11 -5.05
CA ILE A 7 11.51 3.54 -4.81
C ILE A 7 11.48 4.32 -6.13
N GLU A 8 12.19 3.86 -7.17
CA GLU A 8 12.25 4.52 -8.48
C GLU A 8 10.86 4.77 -9.07
N ARG A 9 9.96 3.79 -8.93
CA ARG A 9 8.57 3.91 -9.38
C ARG A 9 7.82 4.99 -8.62
N ILE A 10 7.89 4.98 -7.30
CA ILE A 10 7.19 5.95 -6.44
C ILE A 10 7.73 7.36 -6.70
N GLU A 11 9.04 7.51 -6.84
CA GLU A 11 9.69 8.77 -7.23
C GLU A 11 9.25 9.26 -8.61
N SER A 12 8.89 8.34 -9.49
CA SER A 12 8.32 8.61 -10.82
C SER A 12 6.78 8.72 -10.81
N SER A 13 6.18 8.98 -9.64
CA SER A 13 4.73 9.08 -9.43
C SER A 13 3.93 7.87 -9.90
N LYS A 14 4.54 6.69 -9.90
CA LYS A 14 3.85 5.41 -10.15
C LYS A 14 3.41 4.79 -8.84
N ILE A 15 2.29 4.09 -8.90
CA ILE A 15 1.73 3.35 -7.76
C ILE A 15 2.43 1.99 -7.68
N ASN A 16 2.64 1.50 -6.46
CA ASN A 16 2.99 0.12 -6.18
C ASN A 16 1.89 -0.51 -5.33
N ASN A 17 1.42 -1.68 -5.73
CA ASN A 17 0.29 -2.36 -5.10
C ASN A 17 0.70 -3.69 -4.49
N LEU A 18 0.14 -3.99 -3.32
CA LEU A 18 0.21 -5.30 -2.68
C LEU A 18 -1.22 -5.77 -2.43
N ALA A 19 -1.66 -6.77 -3.19
CA ALA A 19 -2.92 -7.45 -2.96
C ALA A 19 -2.68 -8.71 -2.11
N TYR A 20 -3.58 -9.01 -1.19
CA TYR A 20 -3.53 -10.23 -0.39
C TYR A 20 -4.92 -10.80 -0.15
N LYS A 21 -4.97 -12.08 0.22
CA LYS A 21 -6.17 -12.77 0.71
C LYS A 21 -5.85 -13.52 1.99
N VAL A 22 -6.64 -13.33 3.04
CA VAL A 22 -6.44 -13.97 4.35
C VAL A 22 -7.79 -14.14 5.03
N ASP A 23 -8.06 -15.32 5.59
CA ASP A 23 -9.25 -15.62 6.41
C ASP A 23 -10.59 -15.14 5.81
N GLY A 24 -10.79 -15.34 4.50
CA GLY A 24 -12.02 -14.95 3.79
C GLY A 24 -12.11 -13.46 3.44
N LYS A 25 -11.04 -12.70 3.68
CA LYS A 25 -10.91 -11.29 3.30
C LYS A 25 -9.93 -11.09 2.17
N GLU A 26 -10.10 -9.97 1.47
CA GLU A 26 -9.20 -9.48 0.44
C GLU A 26 -8.79 -8.06 0.79
N GLY A 27 -7.51 -7.74 0.61
CA GLY A 27 -7.01 -6.42 0.89
C GLY A 27 -6.02 -5.92 -0.14
N LEU A 28 -5.92 -4.61 -0.21
CA LEU A 28 -5.06 -3.87 -1.13
C LEU A 28 -4.31 -2.79 -0.34
N VAL A 29 -2.98 -2.88 -0.38
CA VAL A 29 -2.09 -1.82 0.08
C VAL A 29 -1.52 -1.10 -1.14
N SER A 30 -1.76 0.20 -1.26
CA SER A 30 -1.24 1.01 -2.37
C SER A 30 -0.27 2.05 -1.86
N VAL A 31 0.88 2.17 -2.51
CA VAL A 31 1.92 3.15 -2.17
C VAL A 31 2.21 4.05 -3.37
N TRP A 32 2.14 5.35 -3.17
CA TRP A 32 2.32 6.35 -4.23
C TRP A 32 2.81 7.68 -3.69
N LYS A 33 3.32 8.54 -4.57
CA LYS A 33 3.82 9.88 -4.24
C LYS A 33 2.93 10.95 -4.86
N TYR A 34 2.63 11.99 -4.08
CA TYR A 34 1.92 13.18 -4.55
C TYR A 34 2.29 14.38 -3.70
N ASP A 35 2.50 15.52 -4.36
CA ASP A 35 2.84 16.80 -3.72
C ASP A 35 3.97 16.67 -2.67
N GLY A 36 5.08 16.05 -3.09
CA GLY A 36 6.25 15.81 -2.25
C GLY A 36 6.04 14.82 -1.08
N SER A 37 4.84 14.29 -0.91
CA SER A 37 4.46 13.38 0.17
C SER A 37 4.27 11.96 -0.34
N TYR A 38 4.53 10.98 0.51
CA TYR A 38 4.27 9.57 0.24
C TYR A 38 2.95 9.17 0.91
N PHE A 39 2.15 8.41 0.20
CA PHE A 39 0.87 7.93 0.67
C PHE A 39 0.88 6.42 0.71
N VAL A 40 0.31 5.87 1.78
CA VAL A 40 -0.05 4.46 1.88
C VAL A 40 -1.56 4.40 2.13
N THR A 41 -2.30 3.75 1.23
CA THR A 41 -3.69 3.37 1.50
C THR A 41 -3.75 1.89 1.80
N TRP A 42 -4.64 1.50 2.71
CA TRP A 42 -4.86 0.12 3.09
C TRP A 42 -6.34 -0.16 3.22
N GLU A 43 -6.86 -0.91 2.26
CA GLU A 43 -8.25 -1.31 2.19
C GLU A 43 -8.36 -2.82 2.42
N GLU A 44 -9.37 -3.27 3.16
CA GLU A 44 -9.66 -4.68 3.39
C GLU A 44 -11.17 -4.91 3.46
N CYS A 45 -11.68 -5.87 2.70
CA CYS A 45 -13.10 -6.23 2.65
C CYS A 45 -13.27 -7.76 2.67
N PRO A 46 -14.49 -8.28 2.94
CA PRO A 46 -14.82 -9.67 2.65
C PRO A 46 -14.57 -10.01 1.17
N ALA A 47 -14.13 -11.23 0.89
CA ALA A 47 -13.83 -11.64 -0.48
C ALA A 47 -15.06 -11.50 -1.39
N GLY A 48 -14.89 -10.79 -2.51
CA GLY A 48 -15.97 -10.53 -3.48
C GLY A 48 -16.75 -9.23 -3.26
N GLU A 49 -16.50 -8.49 -2.17
CA GLU A 49 -17.21 -7.26 -1.83
C GLU A 49 -16.41 -5.98 -2.16
N GLN A 50 -15.45 -6.06 -3.11
CA GLN A 50 -14.52 -4.94 -3.38
C GLN A 50 -15.20 -3.71 -4.01
N TYR A 51 -16.49 -3.82 -4.38
CA TYR A 51 -17.28 -2.74 -4.94
C TYR A 51 -18.32 -2.18 -3.96
N ASP A 52 -18.42 -2.75 -2.76
CA ASP A 52 -19.28 -2.26 -1.68
C ASP A 52 -18.41 -1.75 -0.52
N GLU A 53 -18.05 -0.46 -0.58
CA GLU A 53 -17.26 0.21 0.44
C GLU A 53 -17.88 0.12 1.85
N SER A 54 -19.21 -0.07 1.97
CA SER A 54 -19.86 -0.23 3.27
C SER A 54 -19.45 -1.52 4.01
N THR A 55 -18.88 -2.47 3.29
CA THR A 55 -18.41 -3.76 3.82
C THR A 55 -16.94 -3.74 4.26
N TYR A 56 -16.24 -2.62 4.03
CA TYR A 56 -14.81 -2.54 4.32
C TYR A 56 -14.56 -2.71 5.82
N THR A 57 -13.74 -3.69 6.14
CA THR A 57 -13.25 -3.96 7.50
C THR A 57 -11.99 -3.18 7.83
N ARG A 58 -11.34 -2.59 6.82
CA ARG A 58 -10.25 -1.63 6.94
C ARG A 58 -10.33 -0.61 5.81
N ASP A 59 -10.16 0.65 6.15
CA ASP A 59 -10.02 1.78 5.22
C ASP A 59 -9.11 2.82 5.88
N GLU A 60 -7.83 2.77 5.54
CA GLU A 60 -6.82 3.64 6.13
C GLU A 60 -6.06 4.42 5.07
N ARG A 61 -5.68 5.64 5.43
CA ARG A 61 -4.79 6.48 4.64
C ARG A 61 -3.74 7.13 5.51
N HIS A 62 -2.48 6.88 5.16
CA HIS A 62 -1.31 7.41 5.86
C HIS A 62 -0.53 8.35 4.93
N ARG A 63 -0.12 9.50 5.45
CA ARG A 63 0.73 10.47 4.75
C ARG A 63 2.08 10.56 5.45
N LEU A 64 3.15 10.38 4.68
CA LEU A 64 4.52 10.34 5.17
C LEU A 64 5.34 11.39 4.40
N GLY A 65 6.26 12.05 5.11
CA GLY A 65 7.02 13.19 4.57
C GLY A 65 8.32 12.83 3.87
N SER A 66 8.78 11.58 3.99
CA SER A 66 10.07 11.12 3.46
C SER A 66 10.05 9.64 3.09
N ILE A 67 11.00 9.23 2.27
CA ILE A 67 11.15 7.82 1.89
C ILE A 67 11.57 6.98 3.11
N GLU A 68 12.37 7.54 4.02
CA GLU A 68 12.78 6.89 5.26
C GLU A 68 11.57 6.60 6.16
N GLN A 69 10.65 7.56 6.29
CA GLN A 69 9.39 7.36 7.03
C GLN A 69 8.51 6.31 6.36
N LEU A 70 8.44 6.28 5.02
CA LEU A 70 7.73 5.23 4.28
C LEU A 70 8.30 3.85 4.58
N MET A 71 9.61 3.69 4.47
CA MET A 71 10.27 2.40 4.69
C MET A 71 10.11 1.93 6.14
N ALA A 72 10.21 2.85 7.11
CA ALA A 72 9.97 2.56 8.52
C ALA A 72 8.52 2.14 8.78
N PHE A 73 7.55 2.85 8.20
CA PHE A 73 6.12 2.50 8.30
C PHE A 73 5.84 1.10 7.73
N LEU A 74 6.34 0.80 6.53
CA LEU A 74 6.15 -0.53 5.93
C LEU A 74 6.73 -1.63 6.83
N ALA A 75 7.94 -1.43 7.36
CA ALA A 75 8.58 -2.39 8.24
C ALA A 75 7.81 -2.61 9.56
N ASP A 76 7.31 -1.55 10.19
CA ASP A 76 6.47 -1.61 11.39
C ASP A 76 5.18 -2.40 11.16
N GLN A 77 4.58 -2.23 9.97
CA GLN A 77 3.40 -3.00 9.54
C GLN A 77 3.73 -4.42 9.06
N GLY A 78 5.00 -4.85 9.12
CA GLY A 78 5.44 -6.16 8.65
C GLY A 78 5.43 -6.31 7.12
N LEU A 79 5.27 -5.22 6.38
CA LEU A 79 5.25 -5.17 4.92
C LEU A 79 6.66 -5.02 4.36
N ARG A 80 6.91 -5.66 3.21
CA ARG A 80 8.19 -5.61 2.52
C ARG A 80 7.99 -5.05 1.11
N PRO A 81 8.75 -4.04 0.67
CA PRO A 81 8.67 -3.49 -0.69
C PRO A 81 8.73 -4.54 -1.81
N GLU A 82 9.41 -5.66 -1.54
CA GLU A 82 9.58 -6.74 -2.49
C GLU A 82 8.28 -7.49 -2.79
N ALA A 83 7.33 -7.49 -1.86
CA ALA A 83 6.01 -8.09 -2.03
C ALA A 83 5.12 -7.27 -2.98
N PHE A 84 5.41 -5.98 -3.14
CA PHE A 84 4.64 -5.10 -4.02
C PHE A 84 4.93 -5.36 -5.49
N GLN A 85 3.91 -5.09 -6.29
CA GLN A 85 3.91 -5.15 -7.74
C GLN A 85 3.62 -3.77 -8.36
N PRO A 86 4.04 -3.55 -9.62
CA PRO A 86 3.69 -2.36 -10.38
C PRO A 86 2.20 -2.04 -10.50
#